data_AF-A0A4P8QQW9-F1
#
_entry.id   AF-A0A4P8QQW9-F1
#
_cell.length_a   1.000
_cell.length_b   1.000
_cell.length_c   1.000
_cell.angle_alpha   90.00
_cell.angle_beta   90.00
_cell.angle_gamma   90.00
#
_symmetry.space_group_name_H-M   'P 1'
#
loop_
_entity.id
_entity.type
_entity.pdbx_description
1 polymer ?
#
loop_
_entity_poly.entity_id
_entity_poly.type
_entity_poly.pdbx_seq_one_letter_code
_entity_poly.pdbx_strand_id
1 'polypeptide(L)'
;MLRQQYTPEFKRRAVELLLESGKSIARMAQHIDIKDNIPYNWKNHVQTGLVRSDEFMKNIKTTARQNSRMPYPWDNKVTAGFTTGIPWLKLNPNCQTINLAVQINDPDSIYSYYKKLIKIRHDIPAMT
;
A
#
# COMPACT_ATOMS: atom_id res chain seq x y z
N MET A 1 5.99 7.08 -13.72
CA MET A 1 4.51 7.18 -13.63
C MET A 1 4.16 8.56 -13.08
N LEU A 2 3.55 9.43 -13.88
CA LEU A 2 3.02 10.71 -13.42
C LEU A 2 1.79 10.44 -12.55
N ARG A 3 1.79 10.91 -11.30
CA ARG A 3 0.57 10.92 -10.48
C ARG A 3 -0.43 11.82 -11.19
N GLN A 4 -1.57 11.26 -11.58
CA GLN A 4 -2.67 12.05 -12.12
C GLN A 4 -3.13 13.02 -11.02
N GLN A 5 -2.83 14.31 -11.21
CA GLN A 5 -3.25 15.36 -10.30
C GLN A 5 -4.62 15.87 -10.74
N TYR A 6 -5.63 15.67 -9.90
CA TYR A 6 -6.97 16.21 -10.14
C TYR A 6 -7.05 17.68 -9.72
N THR A 7 -7.72 18.50 -10.53
CA THR A 7 -7.90 19.93 -10.28
C THR A 7 -8.72 20.20 -9.01
N PRO A 8 -8.56 21.37 -8.36
CA PRO A 8 -9.39 21.77 -7.22
C PRO A 8 -10.89 21.77 -7.53
N GLU A 9 -11.27 22.11 -8.76
CA GLU A 9 -12.65 22.12 -9.26
C GLU A 9 -13.21 20.70 -9.31
N PHE A 10 -12.42 19.75 -9.83
CA PHE A 10 -12.81 18.33 -9.85
C PHE A 10 -13.04 17.80 -8.43
N LYS A 11 -12.14 18.12 -7.49
CA LYS A 11 -12.27 17.69 -6.10
C LYS A 11 -13.52 18.24 -5.44
N ARG A 12 -13.83 19.52 -5.63
CA ARG A 12 -15.06 20.15 -5.11
C ARG A 12 -16.31 19.50 -5.70
N ARG A 13 -16.34 19.31 -7.02
CA ARG A 13 -17.48 18.68 -7.69
C ARG A 13 -17.69 17.22 -7.27
N ALA A 14 -16.60 16.48 -7.04
CA ALA A 14 -16.68 15.12 -6.55
C ALA A 14 -17.27 15.03 -5.12
N VAL A 15 -16.95 16.00 -4.25
CA VAL A 15 -17.51 16.09 -2.90
C VAL A 15 -18.99 16.46 -2.91
N GLU A 16 -19.40 17.41 -3.75
CA GLU A 16 -20.82 17.78 -3.93
C GLU A 16 -21.65 16.59 -4.42
N LEU A 17 -21.19 15.91 -5.48
CA LEU A 17 -21.84 14.71 -6.01
C LEU A 17 -21.93 13.57 -4.98
N LEU A 18 -20.98 13.51 -4.04
CA LEU A 18 -20.98 12.56 -2.95
C LEU A 18 -22.07 12.87 -1.92
N LEU A 19 -22.25 14.14 -1.58
CA LEU A 19 -23.27 14.60 -0.65
C LEU A 19 -24.68 14.48 -1.28
N GLU A 20 -24.83 14.81 -2.55
CA GLU A 20 -26.10 14.76 -3.29
C GLU A 20 -26.58 13.34 -3.59
N SER A 21 -25.65 12.42 -3.91
CA SER A 21 -26.03 11.05 -4.32
C SER A 21 -26.48 10.16 -3.17
N GLY A 22 -26.17 10.51 -1.91
CA GLY A 22 -26.37 9.65 -0.74
C GLY A 22 -25.57 8.33 -0.79
N LYS A 23 -24.64 8.18 -1.75
CA LYS A 23 -23.81 7.00 -1.95
C LYS A 23 -22.47 7.20 -1.25
N SER A 24 -21.89 6.12 -0.72
CA SER A 24 -20.55 6.20 -0.12
C SER A 24 -19.47 6.58 -1.14
N ILE A 25 -18.37 7.17 -0.64
CA ILE A 25 -17.16 7.52 -1.43
C ILE A 25 -16.70 6.36 -2.31
N ALA A 26 -16.73 5.13 -1.77
CA ALA A 26 -16.35 3.93 -2.50
C ALA A 26 -17.27 3.63 -3.70
N ARG A 27 -18.57 3.92 -3.59
CA ARG A 27 -19.56 3.66 -4.65
C ARG A 27 -19.54 4.75 -5.73
N MET A 28 -19.28 6.00 -5.34
CA MET A 28 -19.07 7.08 -6.31
C MET A 28 -17.74 6.92 -7.05
N ALA A 29 -16.66 6.55 -6.37
CA ALA A 29 -15.37 6.23 -6.98
C ALA A 29 -15.51 5.22 -8.13
N GLN A 30 -16.38 4.21 -7.98
CA GLN A 30 -16.70 3.26 -9.06
C GLN A 30 -17.44 3.88 -10.24
N HIS A 31 -18.30 4.89 -10.01
CA HIS A 31 -19.04 5.59 -11.08
C HIS A 31 -18.14 6.60 -11.83
N ILE A 32 -17.15 7.19 -11.16
CA ILE A 32 -16.19 8.15 -11.74
C ILE A 32 -14.89 7.49 -12.21
N ASP A 33 -14.95 6.20 -12.56
CA ASP A 33 -13.84 5.44 -13.16
C ASP A 33 -12.59 5.22 -12.29
N ILE A 34 -12.68 5.43 -10.97
CA ILE A 34 -11.64 5.03 -10.02
C ILE A 34 -11.81 3.52 -9.75
N LYS A 35 -11.31 2.73 -10.71
CA LYS A 35 -11.54 1.28 -10.85
C LYS A 35 -10.47 0.40 -10.20
N ASP A 36 -9.47 0.96 -9.53
CA ASP A 36 -8.30 0.23 -9.04
C ASP A 36 -8.54 -0.56 -7.74
N ASN A 37 -9.50 -1.49 -7.76
CA ASN A 37 -9.61 -2.52 -6.73
C ASN A 37 -9.66 -3.92 -7.36
N ILE A 38 -8.97 -4.86 -6.71
CA ILE A 38 -8.76 -6.22 -7.20
C ILE A 38 -10.08 -6.96 -7.46
N PRO A 39 -11.10 -6.91 -6.57
CA PRO A 39 -12.36 -7.60 -6.82
C PRO A 39 -13.10 -7.11 -8.06
N TYR A 40 -13.08 -5.79 -8.31
CA TYR A 40 -13.69 -5.19 -9.50
C TYR A 40 -12.96 -5.61 -10.77
N ASN A 41 -11.63 -5.53 -10.77
CA ASN A 41 -10.81 -5.95 -11.90
C ASN A 41 -10.95 -7.46 -12.17
N TRP A 42 -11.03 -8.28 -11.13
CA TRP A 42 -11.29 -9.71 -11.27
C TRP A 42 -12.63 -9.98 -11.96
N LYS A 43 -13.70 -9.35 -11.49
CA LYS A 43 -15.04 -9.48 -12.09
C LYS A 43 -15.04 -9.05 -13.56
N ASN A 44 -14.40 -7.93 -13.87
CA ASN A 44 -14.43 -7.38 -15.22
C ASN A 44 -13.50 -8.07 -16.22
N HIS A 45 -12.42 -8.70 -15.76
CA HIS A 45 -11.44 -9.33 -16.65
C HIS A 45 -11.52 -10.86 -16.63
N VAL A 46 -11.69 -11.46 -15.45
CA VAL A 46 -11.67 -12.92 -15.29
C VAL A 46 -13.05 -13.52 -15.48
N GLN A 47 -14.11 -12.95 -14.87
CA GLN A 47 -15.47 -13.51 -15.00
C GLN A 47 -16.07 -13.30 -16.40
N THR A 48 -15.60 -12.28 -17.13
CA THR A 48 -16.00 -12.01 -18.52
C THR A 48 -15.20 -12.82 -19.55
N GLY A 49 -14.16 -13.54 -19.10
CA GLY A 49 -13.29 -14.34 -19.97
C GLY A 49 -12.24 -13.55 -20.75
N LEU A 50 -12.09 -12.24 -20.50
CA LEU A 50 -11.07 -11.41 -21.17
C LEU A 50 -9.64 -11.79 -20.79
N VAL A 51 -9.42 -12.26 -19.56
CA VAL A 51 -8.12 -12.67 -19.03
C VAL A 51 -8.29 -13.97 -18.25
N ARG A 52 -7.35 -14.90 -18.40
CA ARG A 52 -7.36 -16.13 -17.61
C ARG A 52 -7.07 -15.84 -16.14
N SER A 53 -7.69 -16.62 -15.25
CA SER A 53 -7.52 -16.53 -13.80
C SER A 53 -6.05 -16.57 -13.36
N ASP A 54 -5.26 -17.49 -13.91
CA ASP A 54 -3.84 -17.67 -13.61
C ASP A 54 -3.00 -16.46 -14.01
N GLU A 55 -3.22 -15.93 -15.21
CA GLU A 55 -2.56 -14.72 -15.71
C GLU A 55 -2.91 -13.50 -14.86
N PHE A 56 -4.19 -13.31 -14.53
CA PHE A 56 -4.62 -12.24 -13.65
C PHE A 56 -3.96 -12.33 -12.28
N MET A 57 -3.92 -13.52 -11.67
CA MET A 57 -3.28 -13.73 -10.38
C MET A 57 -1.77 -13.48 -10.41
N LYS A 58 -1.08 -13.80 -11.52
CA LYS A 58 0.34 -13.49 -11.69
C LYS A 58 0.58 -11.97 -11.67
N ASN A 59 -0.23 -11.21 -12.39
CA ASN A 59 -0.13 -9.75 -12.43
C ASN A 59 -0.50 -9.08 -11.10
N ILE A 60 -1.52 -9.60 -10.40
CA ILE A 60 -1.92 -9.08 -9.10
C ILE A 60 -0.85 -9.30 -8.04
N LYS A 61 -0.13 -10.43 -8.04
CA LYS A 61 0.95 -10.67 -7.07
C LYS A 61 2.02 -9.58 -7.09
N THR A 62 2.28 -8.94 -8.22
CA THR A 62 3.28 -7.88 -8.35
C THR A 62 2.70 -6.47 -8.20
N THR A 63 1.44 -6.26 -8.59
CA THR A 63 0.83 -4.92 -8.67
C THR A 63 -0.14 -4.59 -7.53
N ALA A 64 -0.53 -5.59 -6.73
CA ALA A 64 -1.48 -5.40 -5.65
C ALA A 64 -0.99 -4.38 -4.61
N ARG A 65 -1.85 -3.39 -4.32
CA ARG A 65 -1.65 -2.43 -3.23
C ARG A 65 -1.50 -3.10 -1.87
N GLN A 66 -2.04 -4.31 -1.72
CA GLN A 66 -1.98 -5.13 -0.51
C GLN A 66 -0.53 -5.48 -0.14
N ASN A 67 0.37 -5.59 -1.13
CA ASN A 67 1.79 -5.85 -0.88
C ASN A 67 2.43 -4.78 0.03
N SER A 68 2.03 -3.51 -0.14
CA SER A 68 2.54 -2.40 0.68
C SER A 68 1.71 -2.15 1.95
N ARG A 69 0.66 -2.94 2.20
CA ARG A 69 -0.23 -2.80 3.36
C ARG A 69 -0.09 -3.96 4.35
N MET A 70 0.83 -4.90 4.08
CA MET A 70 1.15 -5.94 5.05
C MET A 70 1.55 -5.30 6.38
N PRO A 71 1.14 -5.88 7.52
CA PRO A 71 1.48 -5.32 8.82
C PRO A 71 3.00 -5.18 9.00
N TYR A 72 3.42 -4.07 9.62
CA TYR A 72 4.83 -3.77 9.80
C TYR A 72 5.49 -4.71 10.82
N PRO A 73 6.67 -5.28 10.54
CA PRO A 73 7.36 -6.19 11.44
C PRO A 73 8.22 -5.43 12.46
N TRP A 74 7.67 -5.19 13.65
CA TRP A 74 8.36 -4.53 14.75
C TRP A 74 9.39 -5.43 15.43
N ASP A 75 9.02 -6.68 15.71
CA ASP A 75 9.87 -7.65 16.39
C ASP A 75 9.73 -9.07 15.82
N ASN A 76 10.39 -10.05 16.45
CA ASN A 76 10.39 -11.46 16.04
C ASN A 76 9.30 -12.31 16.72
N LYS A 77 8.31 -11.69 17.39
CA LYS A 77 7.19 -12.43 18.00
C LYS A 77 6.23 -12.95 16.94
N VAL A 78 5.28 -13.78 17.38
CA VAL A 78 4.29 -14.48 16.51
C VAL A 78 3.56 -13.52 15.55
N THR A 79 3.20 -12.32 16.01
CA THR A 79 2.52 -11.30 15.20
C THR A 79 3.46 -10.23 14.63
N ALA A 80 4.77 -10.49 14.66
CA ALA A 80 5.84 -9.53 14.40
C ALA A 80 5.73 -8.24 15.24
N GLY A 81 5.12 -8.33 16.43
CA GLY A 81 4.90 -7.19 17.33
C GLY A 81 3.85 -6.19 16.85
N PHE A 82 3.13 -6.47 15.75
CA PHE A 82 2.15 -5.54 15.18
C PHE A 82 0.85 -5.44 15.99
N THR A 83 0.38 -6.55 16.55
CA THR A 83 -0.87 -6.61 17.32
C THR A 83 -0.83 -7.75 18.32
N THR A 84 -1.63 -7.68 19.38
CA THR A 84 -1.86 -8.80 20.31
C THR A 84 -2.97 -9.74 19.83
N GLY A 85 -3.77 -9.32 18.85
CA GLY A 85 -4.87 -10.10 18.27
C GLY A 85 -4.53 -10.71 16.91
N ILE A 86 -5.54 -10.89 16.08
CA ILE A 86 -5.39 -11.40 14.71
C ILE A 86 -5.15 -10.20 13.77
N PRO A 87 -4.04 -10.17 13.02
CA PRO A 87 -3.80 -9.10 12.06
C PRO A 87 -4.83 -9.17 10.92
N TRP A 88 -5.33 -8.00 10.51
CA TRP A 88 -6.34 -7.89 9.45
C TRP A 88 -5.86 -8.35 8.06
N LEU A 89 -4.53 -8.46 7.89
CA LEU A 89 -3.89 -9.06 6.73
C LEU A 89 -2.75 -9.97 7.20
N LYS A 90 -2.46 -11.03 6.43
CA LYS A 90 -1.38 -11.96 6.73
C LYS A 90 -0.04 -11.21 6.81
N LEU A 91 0.81 -11.65 7.74
CA LEU A 91 2.18 -11.18 7.87
C LEU A 91 3.04 -11.65 6.69
N ASN A 92 4.05 -10.85 6.38
CA ASN A 92 5.11 -11.28 5.47
C ASN A 92 5.85 -12.48 6.12
N PRO A 93 6.01 -13.63 5.43
CA PRO A 93 6.74 -14.77 5.98
C PRO A 93 8.15 -14.44 6.48
N ASN A 94 8.77 -13.42 5.92
CA ASN A 94 10.13 -13.00 6.28
C ASN A 94 10.17 -12.12 7.54
N CYS A 95 9.05 -11.85 8.23
CA CYS A 95 9.01 -10.95 9.39
C CYS A 95 9.87 -11.43 10.57
N GLN A 96 10.15 -12.74 10.67
CA GLN A 96 11.02 -13.28 11.72
C GLN A 96 12.48 -12.88 11.55
N THR A 97 12.95 -12.72 10.30
CA THR A 97 14.34 -12.35 9.98
C THR A 97 14.47 -10.87 9.63
N ILE A 98 13.45 -10.27 9.02
CA ILE A 98 13.40 -8.85 8.63
C ILE A 98 12.40 -8.14 9.54
N ASN A 99 12.88 -7.59 10.65
CA ASN A 99 12.11 -6.76 11.58
C ASN A 99 12.99 -5.65 12.18
N LEU A 100 12.34 -4.66 12.80
CA LEU A 100 13.03 -3.53 13.42
C LEU A 100 13.93 -3.95 14.59
N ALA A 101 13.46 -4.87 15.45
CA ALA A 101 14.20 -5.29 16.64
C ALA A 101 15.59 -5.86 16.32
N VAL A 102 15.73 -6.60 15.21
CA VAL A 102 17.03 -7.10 14.73
C VAL A 102 17.87 -5.95 14.15
N GLN A 103 17.26 -5.03 13.40
CA GLN A 103 18.01 -4.00 12.68
C GLN A 103 18.45 -2.81 13.52
N ILE A 104 17.72 -2.46 14.59
CA ILE A 104 17.94 -1.21 15.35
C ILE A 104 19.32 -1.17 16.06
N ASN A 105 19.83 -2.34 16.45
CA ASN A 105 21.11 -2.49 17.15
C ASN A 105 22.23 -3.01 16.24
N ASP A 106 21.92 -3.37 15.00
CA ASP A 106 22.89 -3.84 14.02
C ASP A 106 23.46 -2.63 13.25
N PRO A 107 24.77 -2.31 13.36
CA PRO A 107 25.39 -1.17 12.70
C PRO A 107 25.47 -1.30 11.17
N ASP A 108 25.36 -2.52 10.65
CA ASP A 108 25.42 -2.86 9.22
C ASP A 108 24.01 -3.05 8.61
N SER A 109 22.96 -2.85 9.41
CA SER A 109 21.58 -2.98 8.95
C SER A 109 21.16 -1.85 8.00
N ILE A 110 20.12 -2.13 7.20
CA ILE A 110 19.47 -1.14 6.35
C ILE A 110 18.96 0.04 7.20
N TYR A 111 18.35 -0.23 8.37
CA TYR A 111 17.93 0.82 9.30
C TYR A 111 19.09 1.77 9.68
N SER A 112 20.21 1.21 10.13
CA SER A 112 21.39 1.98 10.53
C SER A 112 22.00 2.76 9.36
N TYR A 113 22.01 2.17 8.17
CA TYR A 113 22.45 2.84 6.94
C TYR A 113 21.57 4.04 6.60
N TYR A 114 20.24 3.90 6.60
CA TYR A 114 19.31 5.01 6.36
C TYR A 114 19.40 6.08 7.45
N LYS A 115 19.58 5.70 8.73
CA LYS A 115 19.80 6.65 9.82
C LYS A 115 21.06 7.51 9.58
N LYS A 116 22.15 6.90 9.09
CA LYS A 116 23.38 7.62 8.69
C LYS A 116 23.11 8.56 7.51
N LEU A 117 22.40 8.12 6.47
CA LEU A 117 22.06 8.95 5.31
C LEU A 117 21.19 10.16 5.65
N ILE A 118 20.18 9.99 6.51
CA ILE A 118 19.33 11.09 6.96
C ILE A 118 20.16 12.12 7.73
N LYS A 119 21.10 11.66 8.57
CA LYS A 119 22.04 12.56 9.24
C LYS A 119 22.89 13.35 8.23
N ILE A 120 23.47 12.68 7.23
CA ILE A 120 24.25 13.34 6.18
C ILE A 120 23.40 14.39 5.44
N ARG A 121 22.15 14.08 5.09
CA ARG A 121 21.23 15.03 4.45
C ARG A 121 20.99 16.28 5.30
N HIS A 122 20.90 16.14 6.62
CA HIS A 122 20.74 17.30 7.51
C HIS A 122 22.04 18.08 7.74
N ASP A 123 23.20 17.41 7.72
CA ASP A 123 24.50 18.04 7.95
C ASP A 123 25.03 18.78 6.70
N ILE A 124 24.56 18.44 5.50
CA ILE A 124 24.98 19.05 4.22
C ILE A 124 23.85 19.91 3.63
N PRO A 125 23.89 21.25 3.73
CA PRO A 125 22.80 22.13 3.27
C PRO A 125 22.42 21.96 1.79
N ALA A 126 23.39 21.63 0.93
CA ALA A 126 23.16 21.39 -0.50
C ALA A 126 22.33 20.12 -0.79
N MET A 127 22.16 19.23 0.19
CA MET A 127 21.40 17.98 0.06
C MET A 127 19.97 18.10 0.58
N THR A 128 19.51 19.30 0.99
CA THR A 128 18.18 19.54 1.59
C THR A 128 17.11 19.86 0.54
#